data_AF-A0AB34J2I4-F1
#
_entry.id   AF-A0AB34J2I4-F1
#
_cell.length_a   1.000
_cell.length_b   1.000
_cell.length_c   1.000
_cell.angle_alpha   90.00
_cell.angle_beta   90.00
_cell.angle_gamma   90.00
#
_symmetry.space_group_name_H-M   'P 1'
#
loop_
_entity.id
_entity.type
_entity.pdbx_description
1 polymer ?
#
loop_
_entity_poly.entity_id
_entity_poly.type
_entity_poly.pdbx_seq_one_letter_code
_entity_poly.pdbx_strand_id
1 'polypeptide(L)'
;MEGEYTGHVKDGKVHGVGICLYTDGSRYHGDWKAGLKNGRGTHSFASGDQYEGDWENGWMHGLGVYTWKIGDKYIGEVNYGRIHGFGTYTWRTNSKYVGQWKDGKMHGHGVKSDPHGNIFEGDWREGKPQLSNKDKGLNGLGEWLNEAVANVTPFGRNKEYQSVSTLDEDEDRRGRG
;
A
#
# COMPACT_ATOMS: atom_id res chain seq x y z
N MET A 1 -11.96 15.51 -11.28
CA MET A 1 -11.87 14.05 -11.47
C MET A 1 -11.69 13.81 -12.96
N GLU A 2 -10.62 13.14 -13.37
CA GLU A 2 -10.36 12.79 -14.78
C GLU A 2 -10.87 11.37 -15.05
N GLY A 3 -12.20 11.20 -15.06
CA GLY A 3 -12.80 9.88 -15.22
C GLY A 3 -14.32 9.89 -15.22
N GLU A 4 -14.91 8.78 -15.63
CA GLU A 4 -16.35 8.54 -15.59
C GLU A 4 -16.72 7.89 -14.27
N TYR A 5 -17.67 8.51 -13.56
CA TYR A 5 -18.17 8.00 -12.29
C TYR A 5 -19.61 7.48 -12.43
N THR A 6 -19.86 6.32 -11.84
CA THR A 6 -21.20 5.73 -11.67
C THR A 6 -21.41 5.45 -10.19
N GLY A 7 -22.37 6.14 -9.57
CA GLY A 7 -22.71 5.95 -8.16
C GLY A 7 -23.48 7.14 -7.61
N HIS A 8 -23.56 7.24 -6.28
CA HIS A 8 -24.27 8.35 -5.64
C HIS A 8 -23.47 9.66 -5.70
N VAL A 9 -24.19 10.77 -5.86
CA VAL A 9 -23.65 12.13 -5.83
C VAL A 9 -24.45 12.91 -4.79
N LYS A 10 -23.74 13.65 -3.94
CA LYS A 10 -24.31 14.50 -2.90
C LYS A 10 -23.60 15.85 -2.93
N ASP A 11 -24.36 16.95 -2.96
CA ASP A 11 -23.84 18.33 -2.98
C ASP A 11 -22.83 18.56 -4.12
N GLY A 12 -23.11 18.00 -5.30
CA GLY A 12 -22.22 18.07 -6.47
C GLY A 12 -20.94 17.23 -6.37
N LYS A 13 -20.73 16.48 -5.28
CA LYS A 13 -19.55 15.64 -5.05
C LYS A 13 -19.92 14.16 -5.04
N VAL A 14 -19.03 13.31 -5.55
CA VAL A 14 -19.23 11.85 -5.47
C VAL A 14 -19.24 11.38 -4.02
N HIS A 15 -20.16 10.48 -3.70
CA HIS A 15 -20.46 10.05 -2.33
C HIS A 15 -21.01 8.62 -2.31
N GLY A 16 -20.89 7.93 -1.17
CA GLY A 16 -21.42 6.58 -1.01
C GLY A 16 -20.68 5.56 -1.88
N VAL A 17 -21.30 4.41 -2.14
CA VAL A 17 -20.69 3.37 -2.98
C VAL A 17 -20.75 3.80 -4.44
N GLY A 18 -19.63 3.65 -5.15
CA GLY A 18 -19.55 3.97 -6.57
C GLY A 18 -18.32 3.41 -7.26
N ILE A 19 -18.36 3.46 -8.59
CA ILE A 19 -17.29 3.04 -9.49
C ILE A 19 -16.78 4.28 -10.23
N CYS A 20 -15.46 4.47 -10.24
CA CYS A 20 -14.79 5.46 -11.09
C CYS A 20 -13.88 4.73 -12.08
N LEU A 21 -14.07 5.02 -13.37
CA LEU A 21 -13.17 4.62 -14.46
C LEU A 21 -12.32 5.83 -14.83
N TYR A 22 -11.01 5.74 -14.61
CA TYR A 22 -10.10 6.84 -14.86
C TYR A 22 -9.59 6.82 -16.29
N THR A 23 -9.19 7.99 -16.81
CA THR A 23 -8.67 8.15 -18.17
C THR A 23 -7.36 7.39 -18.43
N ASP A 24 -6.58 7.11 -17.39
CA ASP A 24 -5.38 6.27 -17.44
C ASP A 24 -5.68 4.76 -17.56
N GLY A 25 -6.96 4.38 -17.50
CA GLY A 25 -7.42 2.98 -17.52
C GLY A 25 -7.48 2.32 -16.14
N SER A 26 -7.12 3.02 -15.07
CA SER A 26 -7.34 2.53 -13.70
C SER A 26 -8.83 2.56 -13.34
N ARG A 27 -9.19 1.80 -12.31
CA ARG A 27 -10.57 1.68 -11.82
C ARG A 27 -10.61 1.65 -10.31
N TYR A 28 -11.49 2.43 -9.71
CA TYR A 28 -11.84 2.30 -8.30
C TYR A 28 -13.29 1.83 -8.15
N HIS A 29 -13.53 0.92 -7.21
CA HIS A 29 -14.85 0.54 -6.76
C HIS A 29 -14.86 0.50 -5.23
N GLY A 30 -15.68 1.32 -4.59
CA GLY A 30 -15.71 1.39 -3.13
C GLY A 30 -16.49 2.59 -2.62
N ASP A 31 -16.28 2.91 -1.34
CA ASP A 31 -16.92 4.03 -0.69
C ASP A 31 -16.24 5.37 -1.07
N TRP A 32 -17.07 6.38 -1.24
CA TRP A 32 -16.68 7.75 -1.51
C TRP A 32 -17.25 8.68 -0.45
N LYS A 33 -16.45 9.68 -0.08
CA LYS A 33 -16.88 10.74 0.82
C LYS A 33 -16.36 12.08 0.31
N ALA A 34 -17.29 12.97 -0.03
CA ALA A 34 -17.00 14.34 -0.47
C ALA A 34 -15.96 14.42 -1.59
N GLY A 35 -16.07 13.54 -2.60
CA GLY A 35 -15.14 13.52 -3.73
C GLY A 35 -13.92 12.63 -3.57
N LEU A 36 -13.67 12.07 -2.38
CA LEU A 36 -12.47 11.29 -2.07
C LEU A 36 -12.82 9.82 -1.81
N LYS A 37 -11.92 8.91 -2.20
CA LYS A 37 -11.95 7.50 -1.80
C LYS A 37 -11.89 7.44 -0.26
N ASN A 38 -12.80 6.70 0.35
CA ASN A 38 -12.91 6.57 1.79
C ASN A 38 -13.45 5.16 2.13
N GLY A 39 -13.47 4.74 3.39
CA GLY A 39 -14.06 3.45 3.76
C GLY A 39 -13.40 2.25 3.08
N ARG A 40 -14.17 1.29 2.58
CA ARG A 40 -13.66 0.09 1.91
C ARG A 40 -13.67 0.26 0.40
N GLY A 41 -12.65 -0.25 -0.27
CA GLY A 41 -12.66 -0.27 -1.72
C GLY A 41 -11.52 -1.04 -2.36
N THR A 42 -11.71 -1.30 -3.64
CA THR A 42 -10.75 -1.95 -4.52
C THR A 42 -10.31 -0.95 -5.59
N HIS A 43 -9.01 -0.80 -5.77
CA HIS A 43 -8.41 -0.03 -6.85
C HIS A 43 -7.57 -0.96 -7.73
N SER A 44 -7.93 -1.05 -9.00
CA SER A 44 -7.16 -1.70 -10.05
C SER A 44 -6.38 -0.63 -10.78
N PHE A 45 -5.05 -0.68 -10.71
CA PHE A 45 -4.17 0.31 -11.32
C PHE A 45 -3.99 0.04 -12.81
N ALA A 46 -3.69 1.08 -13.59
CA ALA A 46 -3.35 0.94 -15.01
C ALA A 46 -2.10 0.05 -15.25
N SER A 47 -1.20 -0.02 -14.25
CA SER A 47 -0.07 -0.96 -14.26
C SER A 47 -0.50 -2.43 -14.26
N GLY A 48 -1.74 -2.72 -13.83
CA GLY A 48 -2.28 -4.04 -13.55
C GLY A 48 -2.11 -4.50 -12.11
N ASP A 49 -1.51 -3.67 -11.24
CA ASP A 49 -1.52 -3.92 -9.80
C ASP A 49 -2.93 -3.73 -9.23
N GLN A 50 -3.17 -4.26 -8.03
CA GLN A 50 -4.45 -4.14 -7.34
C GLN A 50 -4.26 -3.91 -5.85
N TYR A 51 -5.04 -3.00 -5.29
CA TYR A 51 -5.23 -2.86 -3.84
C TYR A 51 -6.69 -3.08 -3.47
N GLU A 52 -6.93 -3.82 -2.39
CA GLU A 52 -8.22 -3.96 -1.76
C GLU A 52 -8.05 -3.74 -0.26
N GLY A 53 -8.73 -2.76 0.31
CA GLY A 53 -8.54 -2.46 1.73
C GLY A 53 -9.27 -1.21 2.18
N ASP A 54 -8.82 -0.68 3.31
CA ASP A 54 -9.32 0.59 3.82
C ASP A 54 -8.70 1.77 3.06
N TRP A 55 -9.50 2.83 2.96
CA TRP A 55 -9.17 4.09 2.34
C TRP A 55 -9.55 5.24 3.27
N GLU A 56 -8.69 6.23 3.35
CA GLU A 56 -8.94 7.45 4.11
C GLU A 56 -8.46 8.66 3.31
N ASN A 57 -9.35 9.61 3.07
CA ASN A 57 -9.06 10.88 2.38
C ASN A 57 -8.30 10.70 1.07
N GLY A 58 -8.67 9.70 0.27
CA GLY A 58 -8.05 9.39 -1.02
C GLY A 58 -6.84 8.44 -0.94
N TRP A 59 -6.32 8.16 0.25
CA TRP A 59 -5.14 7.33 0.47
C TRP A 59 -5.52 5.92 0.90
N MET A 60 -4.71 4.94 0.51
CA MET A 60 -4.77 3.60 1.12
C MET A 60 -4.36 3.73 2.59
N HIS A 61 -5.15 3.16 3.49
CA HIS A 61 -4.94 3.26 4.93
C HIS A 61 -5.44 1.97 5.61
N GLY A 62 -5.21 1.80 6.91
CA GLY A 62 -5.74 0.68 7.68
C GLY A 62 -5.24 -0.68 7.18
N LEU A 63 -6.14 -1.65 7.06
CA LEU A 63 -5.83 -3.00 6.61
C LEU A 63 -6.15 -3.18 5.13
N GLY A 64 -5.21 -3.80 4.41
CA GLY A 64 -5.40 -4.09 3.00
C GLY A 64 -4.60 -5.27 2.48
N VAL A 65 -4.98 -5.67 1.28
CA VAL A 65 -4.30 -6.64 0.43
C VAL A 65 -3.81 -5.89 -0.79
N TYR A 66 -2.52 -5.97 -1.04
CA TYR A 66 -1.92 -5.49 -2.28
C TYR A 66 -1.42 -6.67 -3.09
N THR A 67 -1.82 -6.74 -4.35
CA THR A 67 -1.38 -7.75 -5.30
C THR A 67 -0.69 -7.03 -6.45
N TRP A 68 0.60 -7.31 -6.64
CA TRP A 68 1.33 -6.77 -7.78
C TRP A 68 1.09 -7.64 -9.00
N LYS A 69 1.07 -7.03 -10.19
CA LYS A 69 0.98 -7.74 -11.47
C LYS A 69 2.09 -8.78 -11.64
N ILE A 70 3.26 -8.53 -11.05
CA ILE A 70 4.42 -9.43 -11.10
C ILE A 70 4.23 -10.71 -10.26
N GLY A 71 3.16 -10.79 -9.44
CA GLY A 71 2.81 -11.95 -8.63
C GLY A 71 3.17 -11.84 -7.15
N ASP A 72 3.82 -10.76 -6.73
CA ASP A 72 4.04 -10.47 -5.32
C ASP A 72 2.70 -10.14 -4.63
N LYS A 73 2.62 -10.36 -3.30
CA LYS A 73 1.42 -10.08 -2.51
C LYS A 73 1.77 -9.59 -1.11
N TYR A 74 1.05 -8.58 -0.64
CA TYR A 74 1.11 -8.08 0.73
C TYR A 74 -0.27 -8.14 1.38
N ILE A 75 -0.31 -8.52 2.65
CA ILE A 75 -1.50 -8.48 3.50
C ILE A 75 -1.09 -7.88 4.84
N GLY A 76 -1.68 -6.75 5.22
CA GLY A 76 -1.36 -6.12 6.50
C GLY A 76 -1.73 -4.66 6.55
N GLU A 77 -1.12 -3.95 7.48
CA GLU A 77 -1.36 -2.54 7.71
C GLU A 77 -0.69 -1.65 6.64
N VAL A 78 -1.37 -0.56 6.28
CA VAL A 78 -0.94 0.46 5.34
C VAL A 78 -1.25 1.83 5.95
N ASN A 79 -0.33 2.78 5.80
CA ASN A 79 -0.50 4.15 6.27
C ASN A 79 -0.09 5.14 5.19
N TYR A 80 -1.01 6.01 4.77
CA TYR A 80 -0.85 6.98 3.67
C TYR A 80 -0.19 6.37 2.43
N GLY A 81 -0.72 5.23 1.99
CA GLY A 81 -0.19 4.47 0.86
C GLY A 81 0.98 3.57 1.19
N ARG A 82 1.67 3.69 2.32
CA ARG A 82 2.88 2.90 2.60
C ARG A 82 2.58 1.68 3.45
N ILE A 83 3.15 0.53 3.11
CA ILE A 83 3.19 -0.63 4.01
C ILE A 83 3.79 -0.20 5.36
N HIS A 84 3.08 -0.52 6.45
CA HIS A 84 3.42 -0.13 7.81
C HIS A 84 2.88 -1.17 8.79
N GLY A 85 3.19 -1.06 10.09
CA GLY A 85 2.59 -1.88 11.14
C GLY A 85 2.96 -3.36 11.00
N PHE A 86 2.01 -4.25 11.24
CA PHE A 86 2.21 -5.68 11.04
C PHE A 86 1.67 -6.13 9.67
N GLY A 87 2.41 -7.04 9.04
CA GLY A 87 2.01 -7.56 7.75
C GLY A 87 2.82 -8.76 7.28
N THR A 88 2.26 -9.39 6.25
CA THR A 88 2.85 -10.50 5.53
C THR A 88 3.15 -10.07 4.10
N TYR A 89 4.39 -10.19 3.67
CA TYR A 89 4.76 -10.09 2.27
C TYR A 89 5.13 -11.48 1.74
N THR A 90 4.56 -11.84 0.61
CA THR A 90 4.87 -13.06 -0.13
C THR A 90 5.42 -12.64 -1.49
N TRP A 91 6.68 -12.96 -1.75
CA TRP A 91 7.29 -12.73 -3.06
C TRP A 91 6.79 -13.79 -4.03
N ARG A 92 6.75 -13.46 -5.33
CA ARG A 92 6.44 -14.41 -6.42
C ARG A 92 7.35 -15.64 -6.43
N THR A 93 8.52 -15.54 -5.82
CA THR A 93 9.47 -16.64 -5.65
C THR A 93 9.02 -17.63 -4.58
N ASN A 94 7.92 -17.37 -3.87
CA ASN A 94 7.44 -18.08 -2.67
C ASN A 94 8.27 -17.86 -1.40
N SER A 95 9.23 -16.94 -1.41
CA SER A 95 9.78 -16.41 -0.17
C SER A 95 8.70 -15.62 0.57
N LYS A 96 8.81 -15.53 1.91
CA LYS A 96 7.82 -14.85 2.75
C LYS A 96 8.49 -14.09 3.89
N TYR A 97 7.90 -12.97 4.27
CA TYR A 97 8.21 -12.27 5.52
C TYR A 97 6.93 -12.00 6.28
N VAL A 98 6.92 -12.33 7.56
CA VAL A 98 5.83 -12.05 8.50
C VAL A 98 6.41 -11.28 9.67
N GLY A 99 5.98 -10.05 9.89
CA GLY A 99 6.51 -9.26 10.99
C GLY A 99 6.14 -7.79 10.89
N GLN A 100 6.94 -6.97 11.57
CA GLN A 100 6.77 -5.54 11.58
C GLN A 100 7.32 -4.89 10.31
N TRP A 101 6.71 -3.77 9.94
CA TRP A 101 6.99 -2.98 8.75
C TRP A 101 6.99 -1.50 9.09
N LYS A 102 7.89 -0.75 8.44
CA LYS A 102 7.95 0.71 8.54
C LYS A 102 8.34 1.30 7.20
N ASP A 103 7.50 2.19 6.67
CA ASP A 103 7.73 2.89 5.40
C ASP A 103 8.11 1.94 4.23
N GLY A 104 7.42 0.80 4.13
CA GLY A 104 7.67 -0.21 3.11
C GLY A 104 8.89 -1.11 3.34
N LYS A 105 9.55 -1.03 4.49
CA LYS A 105 10.71 -1.86 4.83
C LYS A 105 10.40 -2.78 6.00
N MET A 106 10.92 -4.00 5.95
CA MET A 106 10.94 -4.90 7.11
C MET A 106 11.63 -4.18 8.28
N HIS A 107 10.99 -4.22 9.45
CA HIS A 107 11.41 -3.52 10.65
C HIS A 107 11.04 -4.36 11.88
N GLY A 108 11.67 -4.09 13.03
CA GLY A 108 11.34 -4.76 14.29
C GLY A 108 11.41 -6.28 14.21
N HIS A 109 10.63 -7.00 15.02
CA HIS A 109 10.69 -8.47 15.03
C HIS A 109 9.92 -9.08 13.85
N GLY A 110 10.48 -10.11 13.22
CA GLY A 110 9.83 -10.81 12.13
C GLY A 110 10.52 -12.11 11.72
N VAL A 111 9.78 -12.91 10.95
CA VAL A 111 10.19 -14.21 10.42
C VAL A 111 10.28 -14.12 8.90
N LYS A 112 11.45 -14.38 8.32
CA LYS A 112 11.66 -14.56 6.88
C LYS A 112 11.85 -16.04 6.58
N SER A 113 11.16 -16.54 5.56
CA SER A 113 11.34 -17.88 5.02
C SER A 113 11.58 -17.86 3.52
N ASP A 114 12.28 -18.87 3.01
CA ASP A 114 12.40 -19.12 1.57
C ASP A 114 11.61 -20.38 1.14
N PRO A 115 11.55 -20.69 -0.16
CA PRO A 115 10.86 -21.88 -0.66
C PRO A 115 11.54 -23.20 -0.31
N HIS A 116 12.80 -23.15 0.14
CA HIS A 116 13.60 -24.32 0.51
C HIS A 116 13.45 -24.68 1.99
N GLY A 117 12.69 -23.88 2.76
CA GLY A 117 12.43 -24.11 4.18
C GLY A 117 13.47 -23.47 5.09
N ASN A 118 14.39 -22.65 4.58
CA ASN A 118 15.27 -21.85 5.43
C ASN A 118 14.42 -20.78 6.11
N ILE A 119 14.62 -20.62 7.43
CA ILE A 119 13.88 -19.67 8.27
C ILE A 119 14.87 -18.84 9.08
N PHE A 120 14.60 -17.55 9.17
CA PHE A 120 15.24 -16.63 10.11
C PHE A 120 14.17 -15.88 10.86
N GLU A 121 14.28 -15.93 12.17
CA GLU A 121 13.46 -15.16 13.09
C GLU A 121 14.37 -14.22 13.87
N GLY A 122 14.03 -12.94 13.91
CA GLY A 122 14.79 -11.96 14.66
C GLY A 122 14.41 -10.52 14.31
N ASP A 123 15.26 -9.60 14.76
CA ASP A 123 15.07 -8.17 14.54
C ASP A 123 15.50 -7.72 13.14
N TRP A 124 14.78 -6.74 12.59
CA TRP A 124 14.99 -6.14 11.29
C TRP A 124 15.07 -4.60 11.43
N ARG A 125 15.94 -3.97 10.65
CA ARG A 125 16.06 -2.51 10.60
C ARG A 125 16.35 -2.06 9.18
N GLU A 126 15.51 -1.16 8.66
CA GLU A 126 15.64 -0.65 7.29
C GLU A 126 15.73 -1.75 6.23
N GLY A 127 14.96 -2.84 6.43
CA GLY A 127 14.95 -4.01 5.55
C GLY A 127 16.06 -5.03 5.83
N LYS A 128 16.99 -4.76 6.75
CA LYS A 128 18.15 -5.63 6.99
C LYS A 128 18.00 -6.41 8.30
N PRO A 129 18.30 -7.71 8.33
CA PRO A 129 18.29 -8.49 9.55
C PRO A 129 19.40 -8.01 10.50
N GLN A 130 19.13 -8.03 11.79
CA GLN A 130 20.09 -7.68 12.84
C GLN A 130 20.72 -8.97 13.37
N LEU A 131 21.83 -9.39 12.77
CA LEU A 131 22.50 -10.63 13.10
C LEU A 131 23.34 -10.53 14.38
N SER A 132 23.14 -11.48 15.29
CA SER A 132 24.00 -11.65 16.46
C SER A 132 25.34 -12.28 16.08
N ASN A 133 26.32 -12.25 17.00
CA ASN A 133 27.61 -12.92 16.78
C ASN A 133 27.49 -14.44 16.62
N LYS A 134 26.40 -15.06 17.12
CA LYS A 134 26.13 -16.49 16.93
C LYS A 134 25.67 -16.79 15.51
N ASP A 135 24.92 -15.88 14.90
CA ASP A 135 24.37 -16.04 13.55
C ASP A 135 25.42 -15.81 12.46
N LYS A 136 26.44 -14.97 12.75
CA LYS A 136 27.55 -14.68 11.84
C LYS A 136 28.51 -15.85 11.61
N GLY A 137 28.48 -16.87 12.47
CA GLY A 137 29.28 -18.10 12.31
C GLY A 137 28.67 -19.13 11.35
N LEU A 138 27.43 -18.89 10.89
CA LEU A 138 26.74 -19.76 9.94
C LEU A 138 27.06 -19.32 8.52
N ASN A 139 28.00 -20.02 7.87
CA ASN A 139 28.37 -19.77 6.48
C ASN A 139 27.11 -19.81 5.58
N GLY A 140 26.88 -18.76 4.79
CA GLY A 140 25.77 -18.65 3.83
C GLY A 140 24.49 -17.97 4.35
N LEU A 141 24.30 -17.80 5.67
CA LEU A 141 23.11 -17.15 6.23
C LEU A 141 22.99 -15.67 5.80
N GLY A 142 24.12 -14.97 5.74
CA GLY A 142 24.16 -13.57 5.32
C GLY A 142 23.81 -13.37 3.84
N GLU A 143 24.24 -14.27 2.96
CA GLU A 143 23.97 -14.18 1.51
C GLU A 143 22.48 -14.42 1.23
N TRP A 144 21.92 -15.49 1.80
CA TRP A 144 20.50 -15.82 1.70
C TRP A 144 19.57 -14.73 2.28
N LEU A 145 19.94 -14.12 3.41
CA LEU A 145 19.13 -13.02 3.97
C LEU A 145 19.12 -11.78 3.08
N ASN A 146 20.18 -11.55 2.32
CA ASN A 146 20.31 -10.39 1.42
C ASN A 146 19.69 -10.63 0.04
N GLU A 147 19.53 -11.88 -0.40
CA GLU A 147 19.09 -12.26 -1.76
C GLU A 147 17.66 -11.82 -2.14
N ALA A 148 16.86 -11.35 -1.19
CA ALA A 148 15.48 -10.90 -1.44
C ALA A 148 15.16 -9.54 -0.81
N VAL A 149 16.14 -8.64 -0.69
CA VAL A 149 15.89 -7.31 -0.14
C VAL A 149 16.44 -6.22 -1.03
N ALA A 150 15.63 -5.80 -1.99
CA ALA A 150 15.79 -4.51 -2.62
C ALA A 150 14.43 -4.04 -3.12
N ASN A 151 13.86 -3.07 -2.41
CA ASN A 151 12.76 -2.22 -2.87
C ASN A 151 11.41 -2.94 -3.01
N VAL A 152 10.74 -3.26 -1.89
CA VAL A 152 9.28 -3.14 -1.89
C VAL A 152 9.02 -1.67 -2.23
N THR A 153 8.62 -1.42 -3.48
CA THR A 153 8.46 -0.07 -3.99
C THR A 153 7.50 0.65 -3.06
N PRO A 154 7.90 1.73 -2.38
CA PRO A 154 6.98 2.46 -1.52
C PRO A 154 5.80 2.88 -2.38
N PHE A 155 4.60 2.40 -2.08
CA PHE A 155 3.42 2.94 -2.74
C PHE A 155 3.34 4.41 -2.37
N GLY A 156 3.14 5.27 -3.38
CA GLY A 156 3.12 6.72 -3.20
C GLY A 156 4.33 7.49 -3.74
N ARG A 157 5.21 6.89 -4.57
CA ARG A 157 6.07 7.69 -5.48
C ARG A 157 5.40 8.04 -6.81
N ASN A 158 4.22 7.48 -7.11
CA ASN A 158 3.46 7.88 -8.29
C ASN A 158 2.84 9.27 -8.09
N LYS A 159 3.14 10.18 -9.02
CA LYS A 159 2.53 11.51 -9.16
C LYS A 159 0.99 11.46 -9.22
N GLU A 160 0.40 10.28 -9.48
CA GLU A 160 -1.05 10.02 -9.55
C GLU A 160 -1.81 10.34 -8.26
N TYR A 161 -1.16 10.31 -7.09
CA TYR A 161 -1.80 10.66 -5.82
C TYR A 161 -1.73 12.15 -5.47
N GLN A 162 -1.06 12.98 -6.28
CA GLN A 162 -0.94 14.42 -6.04
C GLN A 162 -2.04 15.27 -6.67
N SER A 163 -2.95 14.71 -7.47
CA SER A 163 -3.91 15.50 -8.25
C SER A 163 -5.24 15.81 -7.56
N VAL A 164 -5.39 15.57 -6.25
CA VAL A 164 -6.65 15.85 -5.57
C VAL A 164 -6.45 16.68 -4.30
N SER A 165 -5.87 17.88 -4.46
CA SER A 165 -5.88 18.89 -3.40
C SER A 165 -5.88 20.32 -3.94
N THR A 166 -6.82 20.66 -4.81
CA THR A 166 -7.21 22.07 -5.02
C THR A 166 -8.61 22.13 -5.59
N LEU A 167 -9.65 21.98 -4.78
CA LEU A 167 -10.94 22.65 -5.04
C LEU A 167 -11.64 22.94 -3.70
N ASP A 168 -11.83 24.25 -3.51
CA ASP A 168 -12.81 24.92 -2.65
C ASP A 168 -12.42 25.23 -1.20
N GLU A 169 -11.32 25.97 -1.02
CA GLU A 169 -11.29 27.09 -0.07
C GLU A 169 -11.34 28.39 -0.87
N ASP A 170 -12.53 28.81 -1.29
CA ASP A 170 -12.88 30.23 -1.51
C ASP A 170 -14.31 30.36 -2.09
N GLU A 171 -15.32 30.04 -1.27
CA GLU A 171 -16.63 30.68 -1.39
C GLU A 171 -17.15 31.01 0.01
N ASP A 172 -16.45 31.91 0.72
CA ASP A 172 -17.12 32.76 1.70
C ASP A 172 -16.42 34.12 1.89
N ARG A 173 -16.52 34.98 0.87
CA ARG A 173 -16.54 36.43 1.09
C ARG A 173 -17.74 37.07 0.39
N ARG A 174 -18.88 36.91 1.07
CA ARG A 174 -19.86 37.97 1.36
C ARG A 174 -20.29 38.84 0.17
N GLY A 175 -21.49 38.56 -0.33
CA GLY A 175 -22.39 39.64 -0.74
C GLY A 175 -22.80 40.46 0.48
N ARG A 176 -22.49 41.77 0.47
CA ARG A 176 -23.23 42.85 1.15
C ARG A 176 -22.87 44.17 0.46
N GLY A 177 -23.90 44.88 -0.03
CA GLY A 177 -23.82 46.27 -0.47
C GLY A 177 -24.36 46.47 -1.87
#